data_AF-A0A838SSS0-F1
#
_entry.id   AF-A0A838SSS0-F1
#
_cell.length_a   1.000
_cell.length_b   1.000
_cell.length_c   1.000
_cell.angle_alpha   90.00
_cell.angle_beta   90.00
_cell.angle_gamma   90.00
#
_symmetry.space_group_name_H-M   'P 1'
#
loop_
_entity.id
_entity.type
_entity.pdbx_description
1 polymer ?
#
loop_
_entity_poly.entity_id
_entity_poly.type
_entity_poly.pdbx_seq_one_letter_code
_entity_poly.pdbx_strand_id
1 'polypeptide(L)' 'VRALAPVAGPAGRAVATWPVRSVVVEPGDTVWDLIAPHVPAGHSRQVYAAQVLDHNRVEASAALRPGMVLRLPDS' A
#
# COMPACT_ATOMS: atom_id res chain seq x y z
N VAL A 1 -41.87 13.77 -18.47
CA VAL A 1 -40.41 13.48 -18.41
C VAL A 1 -39.84 14.19 -17.20
N ARG A 2 -39.36 13.45 -16.19
CA ARG A 2 -38.89 14.00 -14.91
C ARG A 2 -37.38 13.77 -14.83
N ALA A 3 -36.60 14.83 -14.97
CA ALA A 3 -35.15 14.79 -14.82
C ALA A 3 -34.80 14.66 -13.33
N LEU A 4 -34.04 13.62 -12.98
CA LEU A 4 -33.43 13.50 -11.65
C LEU A 4 -32.14 14.32 -11.69
N ALA A 5 -32.06 15.35 -10.86
CA ALA A 5 -30.81 16.09 -10.64
C ALA A 5 -29.79 15.17 -9.94
N PRO A 6 -28.50 15.23 -10.30
CA PRO A 6 -27.48 14.51 -9.56
C PRO A 6 -27.30 15.15 -8.18
N VAL A 7 -27.53 14.38 -7.13
CA VAL A 7 -27.16 14.76 -5.77
C VAL A 7 -25.62 14.77 -5.68
N ALA A 8 -25.03 15.96 -5.68
CA ALA A 8 -23.63 16.14 -5.33
C ALA A 8 -23.49 15.88 -3.82
N GLY A 9 -23.13 14.65 -3.45
CA GLY A 9 -22.65 14.35 -2.10
C GLY A 9 -21.37 15.14 -1.80
N PRO A 10 -21.08 15.46 -0.53
CA PRO A 10 -19.88 16.20 -0.18
C PRO A 10 -18.67 15.39 -0.63
N ALA A 11 -17.74 16.05 -1.34
CA ALA A 11 -16.55 15.48 -1.97
C ALA A 11 -16.00 14.26 -1.22
N GLY A 12 -16.43 13.07 -1.66
CA GLY A 12 -15.80 11.83 -1.27
C GLY A 12 -14.39 11.92 -1.80
N ARG A 13 -13.41 12.04 -0.91
CA ARG A 13 -11.99 11.94 -1.21
C ARG A 13 -11.86 10.76 -2.18
N ALA A 14 -11.53 11.07 -3.44
CA ALA A 14 -11.36 10.03 -4.45
C ALA A 14 -10.35 9.05 -3.88
N VAL A 15 -10.83 7.87 -3.49
CA VAL A 15 -9.94 6.76 -3.14
C VAL A 15 -9.36 6.39 -4.48
N ALA A 16 -8.19 6.95 -4.79
CA ALA A 16 -7.42 6.52 -5.93
C ALA A 16 -7.22 5.02 -5.75
N THR A 17 -7.96 4.21 -6.52
CA THR A 17 -7.79 2.77 -6.56
C THR A 17 -6.55 2.52 -7.41
N TRP A 18 -5.39 2.82 -6.83
CA TRP A 18 -4.12 2.40 -7.40
C TRP A 18 -4.09 0.87 -7.41
N PRO A 19 -3.53 0.23 -8.46
CA PRO A 19 -3.34 -1.21 -8.44
C PRO A 19 -2.53 -1.57 -7.19
N VAL A 20 -3.13 -2.34 -6.28
CA VAL A 20 -2.42 -2.75 -5.07
C VAL A 20 -1.64 -4.01 -5.42
N ARG A 21 -0.32 -3.89 -5.55
CA ARG A 21 0.54 -5.07 -5.69
C ARG A 21 0.60 -5.78 -4.34
N SER A 22 0.45 -7.11 -4.34
CA SER A 22 0.46 -7.92 -3.12
C SER A 22 1.65 -8.85 -3.17
N VAL A 23 2.44 -8.89 -2.09
CA VAL A 23 3.54 -9.85 -1.92
C VAL A 23 3.30 -10.70 -0.68
N VAL A 24 3.63 -11.98 -0.77
CA VAL A 24 3.55 -12.90 0.37
C VAL A 24 4.91 -12.96 1.03
N VAL A 25 4.95 -12.80 2.35
CA VAL A 25 6.17 -12.93 3.14
C VAL A 25 6.55 -14.39 3.24
N GLU A 26 7.74 -14.76 2.80
CA GLU A 26 8.33 -16.08 3.00
C GLU A 26 9.24 -16.13 4.25
N PRO A 27 9.54 -17.32 4.79
CA PRO A 27 10.47 -17.45 5.91
C PRO A 27 11.86 -16.88 5.56
N GLY A 28 12.31 -15.92 6.36
CA GLY A 28 13.61 -15.25 6.15
C GLY A 28 13.51 -13.95 5.37
N ASP A 29 12.35 -13.64 4.77
CA ASP A 29 12.14 -12.37 4.09
C ASP A 29 12.11 -11.21 5.08
N THR A 30 12.73 -10.11 4.65
CA THR A 30 12.59 -8.83 5.31
C THR A 30 11.73 -7.89 4.47
N VAL A 31 11.12 -6.89 5.11
CA VAL A 31 10.47 -5.78 4.38
C VAL A 31 11.41 -5.21 3.32
N TRP A 32 12.69 -5.08 3.65
CA TRP A 32 13.69 -4.46 2.78
C TRP A 32 13.91 -5.25 1.48
N ASP A 33 13.93 -6.58 1.57
CA ASP A 33 14.09 -7.47 0.41
C ASP A 33 12.82 -7.50 -0.43
N LEU A 34 11.66 -7.58 0.23
CA LEU A 34 10.35 -7.62 -0.44
C LEU A 34 10.04 -6.32 -1.20
N ILE A 35 10.45 -5.17 -0.68
CA ILE A 35 10.19 -3.88 -1.34
C ILE A 35 11.29 -3.48 -2.33
N ALA A 36 12.51 -4.03 -2.23
CA ALA A 36 13.65 -3.63 -3.05
C ALA A 36 13.36 -3.59 -4.57
N PRO A 37 12.69 -4.59 -5.18
CA PRO A 37 12.36 -4.54 -6.60
C PRO A 37 11.18 -3.62 -6.95
N HIS A 38 10.51 -3.06 -5.95
CA HIS A 38 9.30 -2.25 -6.09
C HIS A 38 9.47 -0.81 -5.63
N VAL A 39 10.68 -0.41 -5.22
CA VAL A 39 10.95 0.98 -4.85
C VAL A 39 10.80 1.87 -6.09
N PRO A 40 9.93 2.90 -6.06
CA PRO A 40 9.78 3.82 -7.18
C PRO A 40 11.09 4.56 -7.49
N ALA A 41 11.32 4.87 -8.75
CA ALA A 41 12.50 5.67 -9.15
C ALA A 41 12.50 7.02 -8.41
N GLY A 42 13.66 7.40 -7.86
CA GLY A 42 13.82 8.64 -7.10
C GLY A 42 13.30 8.61 -5.66
N HIS A 43 12.74 7.49 -5.19
CA HIS A 43 12.32 7.34 -3.79
C HIS A 43 13.39 6.66 -2.94
N SER A 44 13.47 7.07 -1.66
CA SER A 44 14.28 6.38 -0.67
C SER A 44 13.59 5.08 -0.26
N ARG A 45 14.36 3.97 -0.27
CA ARG A 45 13.89 2.66 0.19
C ARG A 45 13.34 2.72 1.62
N GLN A 46 13.91 3.56 2.48
CA GLN A 46 13.47 3.72 3.87
C GLN A 46 12.10 4.41 3.97
N VAL A 47 11.85 5.42 3.14
CA VAL A 47 10.54 6.09 3.06
C VAL A 47 9.48 5.14 2.53
N TYR A 48 9.83 4.38 1.48
CA TYR A 48 8.92 3.40 0.90
C TYR A 48 8.63 2.24 1.86
N ALA A 49 9.62 1.76 2.62
CA ALA A 49 9.41 0.77 3.68
C ALA A 49 8.40 1.26 4.73
N ALA A 50 8.55 2.52 5.19
CA ALA A 50 7.64 3.12 6.17
C ALA A 50 6.22 3.23 5.60
N GLN A 51 6.06 3.62 4.33
CA GLN A 51 4.76 3.67 3.66
C GLN A 51 4.12 2.28 3.53
N VAL A 52 4.89 1.25 3.18
CA VAL A 52 4.38 -0.13 3.10
C VAL A 52 3.93 -0.61 4.47
N LEU A 53 4.71 -0.36 5.52
CA LEU A 53 4.36 -0.74 6.89
C LEU A 53 3.08 -0.03 7.37
N ASP A 54 2.99 1.28 7.19
CA ASP A 54 1.80 2.09 7.51
C ASP A 54 0.56 1.59 6.74
N HIS A 55 0.72 1.36 5.43
CA HIS A 55 -0.36 0.89 4.57
C HIS A 55 -0.91 -0.49 5.00
N ASN A 56 -0.05 -1.36 5.53
CA ASN A 56 -0.43 -2.68 6.04
C ASN A 56 -0.77 -2.69 7.53
N ARG A 57 -0.69 -1.55 8.23
CA ARG A 57 -0.83 -1.43 9.68
C ARG A 57 0.10 -2.37 10.44
N VAL A 58 1.32 -2.51 9.93
CA VAL A 58 2.40 -3.28 10.58
C VAL A 58 3.28 -2.28 11.30
N GLU A 59 3.41 -2.44 12.61
CA GLU A 59 4.34 -1.63 13.42
C GLU A 59 5.77 -1.82 12.91
N ALA A 60 6.55 -0.75 12.85
CA ALA A 60 7.93 -0.83 12.33
C ALA A 60 8.85 -1.73 13.17
N SER A 61 8.50 -1.96 14.44
CA SER A 61 9.19 -2.90 15.34
C SER A 61 8.65 -4.33 15.27
N ALA A 62 7.54 -4.58 14.57
CA ALA A 62 6.96 -5.91 14.45
C ALA A 62 7.71 -6.71 13.38
N ALA A 63 8.10 -7.94 13.74
CA ALA A 63 8.63 -8.89 12.76
C ALA A 63 7.52 -9.26 11.75
N LEU A 64 7.87 -9.29 10.47
CA LEU A 64 7.02 -9.91 9.47
C LEU A 64 6.85 -11.39 9.79
N ARG A 65 5.63 -11.90 9.61
CA ARG A 65 5.35 -13.32 9.80
C ARG A 65 5.28 -14.00 8.44
N PRO A 66 5.88 -15.20 8.28
CA PRO A 66 5.69 -15.99 7.07
C PRO A 66 4.19 -16.22 6.80
N GLY A 67 3.79 -16.12 5.53
CA GLY A 67 2.40 -16.19 5.09
C GLY A 67 1.61 -14.88 5.25
N MET A 68 2.21 -13.82 5.80
CA MET A 68 1.60 -12.49 5.80
C MET A 68 1.56 -11.94 4.37
N VAL A 69 0.46 -11.31 3.99
CA VAL A 69 0.32 -10.62 2.70
C VAL A 69 0.56 -9.13 2.91
N LEU A 70 1.62 -8.60 2.31
CA LEU A 70 1.90 -7.17 2.28
C LEU A 70 1.39 -6.55 0.99
N ARG A 71 0.61 -5.49 1.14
CA ARG A 71 0.12 -4.63 0.08
C ARG A 71 1.14 -3.51 -0.15
N LEU A 72 1.69 -3.46 -1.34
CA LEU A 72 2.63 -2.42 -1.76
C LEU A 72 1.83 -1.27 -2.39
N PRO A 73 2.01 -0.03 -1.91
CA PRO A 73 1.42 1.13 -2.55
C PRO A 73 2.15 1.37 -3.89
N ASP A 74 1.41 1.39 -5.00
CA ASP A 74 1.94 2.03 -6.21
C ASP A 74 2.03 3.54 -5.91
N SER A 75 3.25 4.08 -6.00
CA SER A 75 3.68 5.45 -5.68
C SER A 75 2.67 6.57 -5.89
#